data_AF-A0AAE6Z2B7-F1
#
_entry.id   AF-A0AAE6Z2B7-F1
#
_cell.length_a   1.000
_cell.length_b   1.000
_cell.length_c   1.000
_cell.angle_alpha   90.00
_cell.angle_beta   90.00
_cell.angle_gamma   90.00
#
_symmetry.space_group_name_H-M   'P 1'
#
loop_
_entity.id
_entity.type
_entity.pdbx_description
1 polymer ?
#
loop_
_entity_poly.entity_id
_entity_poly.type
_entity_poly.pdbx_seq_one_letter_code
_entity_poly.pdbx_strand_id
1 'polypeptide(L)'
;MKILSFAKFLMIPLMIFCSSAYSSSEPSVVQMVAGNDNARTIEAAFHHLVAKHDKEISSLGLSDNQLNSIVYARPSWVHNFGRFCTVREFISVLFDIQNMQSIRTIRDGKYIGFKIKFKGNPSMGFALYKDGDEFFLNSLVDDDGITSAVDAKEEAIVFSSFYSILVNVAMNNGFKG
;
A
#
# COMPACT_ATOMS: atom_id res chain seq x y z
N MET A 1 -21.30 8.55 -21.33
CA MET A 1 -20.17 9.37 -20.85
C MET A 1 -19.93 9.04 -19.39
N LYS A 2 -18.91 8.23 -19.10
CA LYS A 2 -18.55 7.86 -17.72
C LYS A 2 -17.60 8.93 -17.17
N ILE A 3 -17.94 9.52 -16.03
CA ILE A 3 -17.13 10.49 -15.27
C ILE A 3 -15.94 9.77 -14.57
N LEU A 4 -15.43 8.70 -15.18
CA LEU A 4 -14.14 8.14 -14.82
C LEU A 4 -13.09 9.15 -15.30
N SER A 5 -12.30 9.72 -14.38
CA SER A 5 -10.84 9.93 -14.57
C SER A 5 -10.25 10.99 -13.65
N PHE A 6 -11.00 11.85 -12.97
CA PHE A 6 -10.37 12.93 -12.19
C PHE A 6 -9.89 12.50 -10.80
N ALA A 7 -10.69 11.74 -10.04
CA ALA A 7 -10.29 11.29 -8.70
C ALA A 7 -9.05 10.38 -8.72
N LYS A 8 -9.02 9.38 -9.60
CA LYS A 8 -7.87 8.46 -9.76
C LYS A 8 -6.59 9.19 -10.19
N PHE A 9 -6.68 10.15 -11.11
CA PHE A 9 -5.52 10.87 -11.65
C PHE A 9 -4.92 11.89 -10.68
N LEU A 10 -5.71 12.43 -9.74
CA LEU A 10 -5.19 13.27 -8.65
C LEU A 10 -4.63 12.46 -7.48
N MET A 11 -5.23 11.31 -7.15
CA MET A 11 -4.88 10.56 -5.95
C MET A 11 -3.50 9.90 -6.04
N ILE A 12 -3.14 9.32 -7.19
CA ILE A 12 -1.85 8.63 -7.35
C ILE A 12 -0.66 9.61 -7.18
N PRO A 13 -0.64 10.77 -7.84
CA PRO A 13 0.36 11.80 -7.57
C PRO A 13 0.29 12.29 -6.12
N LEU A 14 -0.90 12.52 -5.56
CA LEU A 14 -1.02 13.05 -4.19
C LEU A 14 -0.47 12.09 -3.13
N MET A 15 -0.64 10.77 -3.29
CA MET A 15 -0.06 9.77 -2.38
C MET A 15 1.46 9.69 -2.50
N ILE A 16 1.99 9.92 -3.69
CA ILE A 16 3.43 10.05 -3.93
C ILE A 16 3.95 11.35 -3.29
N PHE A 17 3.29 12.49 -3.52
CA PHE A 17 3.68 13.81 -3.00
C PHE A 17 3.55 13.95 -1.47
N CYS A 18 2.55 13.32 -0.85
CA CYS A 18 2.44 13.26 0.61
C CYS A 18 3.59 12.45 1.25
N SER A 19 4.25 11.60 0.48
CA SER A 19 5.41 10.79 0.90
C SER A 19 6.75 11.42 0.50
N SER A 20 6.77 12.27 -0.52
CA SER A 20 7.99 12.88 -1.07
C SER A 20 8.07 14.37 -0.75
N ALA A 21 8.56 14.69 0.45
CA ALA A 21 9.20 15.98 0.69
C ALA A 21 10.67 15.97 0.24
N TYR A 22 11.01 15.33 -0.89
CA TYR A 22 12.29 15.50 -1.57
C TYR A 22 12.12 15.31 -3.08
N SER A 23 12.44 16.38 -3.80
CA SER A 23 12.62 16.41 -5.25
C SER A 23 14.01 15.91 -5.59
N SER A 24 14.12 14.85 -6.41
CA SER A 24 15.09 14.85 -7.50
C SER A 24 14.66 13.88 -8.61
N SER A 25 15.02 14.29 -9.81
CA SER A 25 14.65 13.79 -11.13
C SER A 25 15.11 12.37 -11.49
N GLU A 26 14.29 11.76 -12.36
CA GLU A 26 14.47 10.58 -13.23
C GLU A 26 14.04 9.18 -12.75
N PRO A 27 13.37 8.38 -13.64
CA PRO A 27 12.84 7.07 -13.30
C PRO A 27 13.90 5.98 -13.53
N SER A 28 14.55 5.53 -12.46
CA SER A 28 15.40 4.35 -12.52
C SER A 28 14.56 3.10 -12.33
N VAL A 29 14.44 2.29 -13.39
CA VAL A 29 13.97 0.91 -13.32
C VAL A 29 14.93 0.15 -12.40
N VAL A 30 14.50 -0.14 -11.17
CA VAL A 30 15.32 -0.86 -10.19
C VAL A 30 15.42 -2.33 -10.62
N GLN A 31 16.56 -2.66 -11.22
CA GLN A 31 17.01 -4.01 -11.49
C GLN A 31 17.56 -4.59 -10.18
N MET A 32 16.90 -5.63 -9.63
CA MET A 32 17.35 -6.34 -8.43
C MET A 32 18.69 -7.03 -8.72
N VAL A 33 19.78 -6.53 -8.13
CA VAL A 33 21.09 -7.21 -8.12
C VAL A 33 21.34 -7.74 -6.70
N ALA A 34 21.47 -9.06 -6.59
CA ALA A 34 21.86 -9.74 -5.37
C ALA A 34 23.35 -9.48 -5.08
N GLY A 35 23.63 -8.82 -3.94
CA GLY A 35 24.96 -8.63 -3.39
C GLY A 35 24.91 -8.64 -1.87
N ASN A 36 25.68 -9.54 -1.27
CA ASN A 36 25.78 -9.79 0.17
C ASN A 36 26.47 -8.62 0.90
N ASP A 37 25.73 -7.85 1.70
CA ASP A 37 26.22 -6.96 2.77
C ASP A 37 25.07 -6.66 3.76
N ASN A 38 25.00 -7.38 4.88
CA ASN A 38 24.13 -7.13 6.06
C ASN A 38 22.74 -6.54 5.74
N ALA A 39 21.98 -7.29 4.93
CA ALA A 39 20.97 -6.73 4.03
C ALA A 39 19.77 -6.08 4.75
N ARG A 40 19.77 -4.75 4.75
CA ARG A 40 18.63 -3.87 5.01
C ARG A 40 17.60 -4.01 3.87
N THR A 41 16.95 -5.16 3.74
CA THR A 41 15.98 -5.48 2.68
C THR A 41 14.58 -4.96 2.99
N ILE A 42 13.70 -4.96 1.99
CA ILE A 42 12.25 -4.75 2.16
C ILE A 42 11.63 -5.76 3.14
N GLU A 43 12.10 -7.02 3.13
CA GLU A 43 11.65 -8.03 4.09
C GLU A 43 12.05 -7.65 5.54
N ALA A 44 13.27 -7.18 5.74
CA ALA A 44 13.70 -6.66 7.05
C ALA A 44 12.90 -5.42 7.46
N ALA A 45 12.54 -4.56 6.51
CA ALA A 45 11.68 -3.41 6.75
C ALA A 45 10.28 -3.85 7.22
N PHE A 46 9.67 -4.86 6.57
CA PHE A 46 8.39 -5.41 6.99
C PHE A 46 8.44 -5.96 8.41
N HIS A 47 9.42 -6.78 8.75
CA HIS A 47 9.58 -7.30 10.12
C HIS A 47 9.71 -6.18 11.16
N HIS A 48 10.49 -5.14 10.84
CA HIS A 48 10.65 -3.97 11.71
C HIS A 48 9.33 -3.22 11.90
N LEU A 49 8.61 -2.92 10.81
CA LEU A 49 7.37 -2.14 10.83
C LEU A 49 6.24 -2.90 11.56
N VAL A 50 6.15 -4.21 11.36
CA VAL A 50 5.19 -5.05 12.08
C VAL A 50 5.43 -4.98 13.59
N ALA A 51 6.69 -5.14 14.03
CA ALA A 51 7.01 -5.04 15.46
C ALA A 51 6.75 -3.64 16.03
N LYS A 52 6.99 -2.59 15.23
CA LYS A 52 6.78 -1.19 15.62
C LYS A 52 5.29 -0.85 15.83
N HIS A 53 4.40 -1.42 15.01
CA HIS A 53 2.98 -1.05 14.93
C HIS A 53 2.01 -2.15 15.35
N ASP A 54 2.47 -3.19 16.04
CA ASP A 54 1.67 -4.38 16.37
C ASP A 54 0.40 -4.04 17.18
N LYS A 55 0.51 -3.09 18.12
CA LYS A 55 -0.62 -2.64 18.96
C LYS A 55 -1.67 -1.90 18.14
N GLU A 56 -1.22 -0.99 17.28
CA GLU A 56 -2.06 -0.22 16.37
C GLU A 56 -2.78 -1.13 15.38
N ILE A 57 -2.07 -2.10 14.79
CA ILE A 57 -2.65 -3.10 13.89
C ILE A 57 -3.72 -3.92 14.60
N SER A 58 -3.43 -4.40 15.81
CA SER A 58 -4.37 -5.19 16.62
C SER A 58 -5.67 -4.42 16.95
N SER A 59 -5.61 -3.09 17.00
CA SER A 59 -6.77 -2.24 17.27
C SER A 59 -7.76 -2.12 16.09
N LEU A 60 -7.38 -2.54 14.88
CA LEU A 60 -8.21 -2.42 13.67
C LEU A 60 -9.37 -3.45 13.58
N GLY A 61 -9.48 -4.36 14.55
CA GLY A 61 -10.57 -5.35 14.60
C GLY A 61 -10.46 -6.44 13.54
N LEU A 62 -9.23 -6.78 13.15
CA LEU A 62 -8.90 -7.91 12.28
C LEU A 62 -8.50 -9.12 13.12
N SER A 63 -8.98 -10.30 12.73
CA SER A 63 -8.52 -11.55 13.35
C SER A 63 -7.09 -11.88 12.93
N ASP A 64 -6.36 -12.67 13.74
CA ASP A 64 -5.02 -13.15 13.38
C ASP A 64 -4.99 -13.90 12.06
N ASN A 65 -6.03 -14.69 11.76
CA ASN A 65 -6.13 -15.37 10.46
C ASN A 65 -6.16 -14.36 9.31
N GLN A 66 -6.93 -13.27 9.43
CA GLN A 66 -6.97 -12.22 8.42
C GLN A 66 -5.65 -11.45 8.32
N LEU A 67 -5.00 -11.16 9.46
CA LEU A 67 -3.72 -10.48 9.50
C LEU A 67 -2.60 -11.32 8.86
N ASN A 68 -2.67 -12.64 9.00
CA ASN A 68 -1.69 -13.58 8.42
C ASN A 68 -2.01 -13.98 6.97
N SER A 69 -3.18 -13.64 6.44
CA SER A 69 -3.51 -13.91 5.03
C SER A 69 -2.59 -13.15 4.08
N ILE A 70 -2.38 -13.74 2.90
CA ILE A 70 -1.50 -13.18 1.88
C ILE A 70 -2.24 -12.14 1.06
N VAL A 71 -1.56 -11.01 0.85
CA VAL A 71 -1.89 -10.00 -0.13
C VAL A 71 -1.17 -10.32 -1.42
N TYR A 72 -1.95 -10.56 -2.46
CA TYR A 72 -1.52 -10.69 -3.83
C TYR A 72 -1.56 -9.32 -4.50
N ALA A 73 -0.55 -9.02 -5.30
CA ALA A 73 -0.51 -7.79 -6.07
C ALA A 73 -0.04 -8.06 -7.51
N ARG A 74 -0.40 -7.16 -8.42
CA ARG A 74 0.03 -7.22 -9.81
C ARG A 74 1.20 -6.25 -10.04
N PRO A 75 2.45 -6.73 -10.24
CA PRO A 75 3.60 -5.85 -10.37
C PRO A 75 3.66 -5.09 -11.69
N SER A 76 3.10 -5.64 -12.78
CA SER A 76 2.89 -4.91 -14.02
C SER A 76 1.72 -5.49 -14.83
N TRP A 77 1.21 -4.75 -15.81
CA TRP A 77 0.02 -5.14 -16.60
C TRP A 77 0.20 -6.41 -17.44
N VAL A 78 1.43 -6.90 -17.62
CA VAL A 78 1.73 -8.17 -18.32
C VAL A 78 1.93 -9.36 -17.38
N HIS A 79 2.07 -9.12 -16.08
CA HIS A 79 2.24 -10.17 -15.07
C HIS A 79 0.92 -10.50 -14.41
N ASN A 80 0.75 -11.74 -13.97
CA ASN A 80 -0.37 -12.14 -13.10
C ASN A 80 -0.17 -11.64 -11.66
N PHE A 81 -1.22 -11.75 -10.86
CA PHE A 81 -1.13 -11.57 -9.42
C PHE A 81 -0.09 -12.52 -8.83
N GLY A 82 0.82 -11.99 -8.04
CA GLY A 82 1.83 -12.73 -7.29
C GLY A 82 1.70 -12.46 -5.80
N ARG A 83 2.15 -13.42 -4.99
CA ARG A 83 2.28 -13.24 -3.53
C ARG A 83 3.23 -12.08 -3.26
N PHE A 84 2.84 -11.15 -2.41
CA PHE A 84 3.64 -9.96 -2.14
C PHE A 84 3.99 -9.81 -0.66
N CYS A 85 2.99 -9.67 0.21
CA CYS A 85 3.17 -9.59 1.65
C CYS A 85 1.95 -10.17 2.38
N THR A 86 1.95 -10.17 3.70
CA THR A 86 0.77 -10.45 4.53
C THR A 86 -0.06 -9.19 4.73
N VAL A 87 -1.33 -9.35 5.14
CA VAL A 87 -2.18 -8.20 5.52
C VAL A 87 -1.55 -7.42 6.68
N ARG A 88 -0.91 -8.09 7.66
CA ARG A 88 -0.21 -7.44 8.77
C ARG A 88 0.91 -6.53 8.27
N GLU A 89 1.77 -7.05 7.40
CA GLU A 89 2.87 -6.28 6.80
C GLU A 89 2.34 -5.11 5.96
N PHE A 90 1.32 -5.35 5.15
CA PHE A 90 0.65 -4.32 4.35
C PHE A 90 0.18 -3.14 5.23
N ILE A 91 -0.53 -3.43 6.32
CA ILE A 91 -1.06 -2.40 7.22
C ILE A 91 0.07 -1.69 7.96
N SER A 92 1.13 -2.39 8.37
CA SER A 92 2.26 -1.78 9.08
C SER A 92 2.95 -0.68 8.27
N VAL A 93 2.99 -0.80 6.94
CA VAL A 93 3.49 0.25 6.05
C VAL A 93 2.60 1.49 6.14
N LEU A 94 1.28 1.29 6.13
CA LEU A 94 0.33 2.40 6.19
C LEU A 94 0.41 3.19 7.49
N PHE A 95 0.68 2.50 8.62
CA PHE A 95 0.87 3.15 9.92
C PHE A 95 2.13 4.02 10.02
N ASP A 96 3.09 3.81 9.12
CA ASP A 96 4.37 4.53 9.17
C ASP A 96 4.53 5.59 8.08
N ILE A 97 3.44 5.90 7.37
CA ILE A 97 3.42 7.00 6.41
C ILE A 97 3.54 8.34 7.15
N GLN A 98 4.43 9.21 6.66
CA GLN A 98 4.62 10.54 7.21
C GLN A 98 3.32 11.36 7.19
N ASN A 99 3.09 12.19 8.22
CA ASN A 99 1.93 13.07 8.36
C ASN A 99 0.57 12.36 8.47
N MET A 100 0.56 11.03 8.63
CA MET A 100 -0.64 10.26 8.95
C MET A 100 -1.13 10.60 10.36
N GLN A 101 -2.45 10.75 10.51
CA GLN A 101 -3.12 11.04 11.77
C GLN A 101 -3.88 9.83 12.31
N SER A 102 -4.54 9.09 11.42
CA SER A 102 -5.26 7.87 11.80
C SER A 102 -5.50 6.97 10.60
N ILE A 103 -5.73 5.69 10.89
CA ILE A 103 -6.23 4.70 9.94
C ILE A 103 -7.53 4.16 10.50
N ARG A 104 -8.53 3.99 9.64
CA ARG A 104 -9.74 3.26 9.97
C ARG A 104 -10.04 2.21 8.91
N THR A 105 -10.58 1.09 9.37
CA THR A 105 -11.08 0.04 8.49
C THR A 105 -12.45 0.42 7.94
N ILE A 106 -12.64 0.28 6.64
CA ILE A 106 -13.96 0.34 5.99
C ILE A 106 -14.23 -1.01 5.31
N ARG A 107 -15.49 -1.44 5.29
CA ARG A 107 -15.91 -2.71 4.69
C ARG A 107 -17.01 -2.43 3.67
N ASP A 108 -16.86 -2.95 2.47
CA ASP A 108 -17.85 -2.82 1.40
C ASP A 108 -17.89 -4.10 0.56
N GLY A 109 -18.94 -4.89 0.70
CA GLY A 109 -19.07 -6.19 0.05
C GLY A 109 -17.86 -7.09 0.31
N LYS A 110 -17.14 -7.44 -0.76
CA LYS A 110 -15.91 -8.25 -0.71
C LYS A 110 -14.64 -7.46 -0.41
N TYR A 111 -14.73 -6.16 -0.17
CA TYR A 111 -13.57 -5.30 0.07
C TYR A 111 -13.37 -5.00 1.54
N ILE A 112 -12.10 -4.97 1.94
CA ILE A 112 -11.64 -4.32 3.15
C ILE A 112 -10.71 -3.17 2.79
N GLY A 113 -11.13 -1.95 3.12
CA GLY A 113 -10.38 -0.73 2.90
C GLY A 113 -9.70 -0.22 4.17
N PHE A 114 -8.54 0.38 3.99
CA PHE A 114 -7.78 1.07 5.03
C PHE A 114 -7.76 2.55 4.67
N LYS A 115 -8.70 3.31 5.24
CA LYS A 115 -8.82 4.74 4.99
C LYS A 115 -7.90 5.50 5.93
N ILE A 116 -6.95 6.23 5.36
CA ILE A 116 -5.93 6.98 6.07
C ILE A 116 -6.35 8.45 6.10
N LYS A 117 -6.26 9.08 7.27
CA LYS A 117 -6.40 10.53 7.42
C LYS A 117 -5.04 11.17 7.54
N PHE A 118 -4.78 12.15 6.67
CA PHE A 118 -3.57 12.96 6.69
C PHE A 118 -3.86 14.36 7.23
N LYS A 119 -2.89 14.95 7.93
CA LYS A 119 -3.03 16.31 8.46
C LYS A 119 -3.15 17.30 7.29
N GLY A 120 -4.25 18.07 7.27
CA GLY A 120 -4.50 19.10 6.26
C GLY A 120 -4.81 18.60 4.84
N ASN A 121 -4.97 17.28 4.65
CA ASN A 121 -5.20 16.67 3.33
C ASN A 121 -6.50 15.83 3.32
N PRO A 122 -7.08 15.57 2.13
CA PRO A 122 -8.15 14.58 1.96
C PRO A 122 -7.76 13.21 2.50
N SER A 123 -8.76 12.40 2.87
CA SER A 123 -8.47 11.02 3.24
C SER A 123 -8.28 10.16 2.00
N MET A 124 -7.37 9.19 2.12
CA MET A 124 -6.97 8.33 1.03
C MET A 124 -6.46 6.99 1.57
N GLY A 125 -6.31 5.99 0.73
CA GLY A 125 -5.74 4.73 1.14
C GLY A 125 -5.96 3.63 0.12
N PHE A 126 -5.97 2.40 0.60
CA PHE A 126 -5.99 1.21 -0.24
C PHE A 126 -7.04 0.25 0.25
N ALA A 127 -7.59 -0.53 -0.68
CA ALA A 127 -8.51 -1.61 -0.36
C ALA A 127 -8.07 -2.92 -0.99
N LEU A 128 -8.31 -3.99 -0.22
CA LEU A 128 -8.04 -5.36 -0.60
C LEU A 128 -9.36 -6.03 -0.96
N TYR A 129 -9.45 -6.58 -2.16
CA TYR A 129 -10.54 -7.47 -2.55
C TYR A 129 -10.31 -8.85 -1.95
N LYS A 130 -11.33 -9.41 -1.30
CA LYS A 130 -11.30 -10.75 -0.72
C LYS A 130 -11.92 -11.76 -1.69
N ASP A 131 -11.17 -12.82 -1.99
CA ASP A 131 -11.70 -14.00 -2.66
C ASP A 131 -11.28 -15.27 -1.92
N GLY A 132 -12.23 -16.00 -1.34
CA GLY A 132 -11.92 -17.07 -0.40
C GLY A 132 -11.08 -16.55 0.78
N ASP A 133 -9.89 -17.12 0.99
CA ASP A 133 -8.93 -16.72 2.02
C ASP A 133 -7.79 -15.82 1.49
N GLU A 134 -7.90 -15.41 0.22
CA GLU A 134 -6.91 -14.59 -0.46
C GLU A 134 -7.34 -13.12 -0.51
N PHE A 135 -6.37 -12.22 -0.40
CA PHE A 135 -6.57 -10.78 -0.54
C PHE A 135 -5.82 -10.25 -1.76
N PHE A 136 -6.45 -9.39 -2.54
CA PHE A 136 -5.88 -8.80 -3.74
C PHE A 136 -5.83 -7.29 -3.62
N LEU A 137 -4.63 -6.72 -3.75
CA LEU A 137 -4.44 -5.27 -3.82
C LEU A 137 -4.84 -4.79 -5.22
N ASN A 138 -6.05 -4.23 -5.33
CA ASN A 138 -6.59 -3.76 -6.60
C ASN A 138 -7.45 -2.50 -6.49
N SER A 139 -7.53 -1.87 -5.32
CA SER A 139 -8.46 -0.77 -5.10
C SER A 139 -7.85 0.35 -4.27
N LEU A 140 -8.31 1.56 -4.51
CA LEU A 140 -8.01 2.75 -3.71
C LEU A 140 -9.20 3.11 -2.84
N VAL A 141 -8.93 3.83 -1.77
CA VAL A 141 -9.92 4.39 -0.86
C VAL A 141 -9.80 5.90 -0.87
N ASP A 142 -10.93 6.61 -0.87
CA ASP A 142 -10.98 8.07 -0.76
C ASP A 142 -12.14 8.55 0.14
N ASP A 143 -12.55 9.81 -0.02
CA ASP A 143 -13.68 10.37 0.69
C ASP A 143 -15.04 9.84 0.25
N ASP A 144 -15.15 9.39 -1.00
CA ASP A 144 -16.37 8.89 -1.60
C ASP A 144 -16.54 7.37 -1.44
N GLY A 145 -15.45 6.63 -1.19
CA GLY A 145 -15.51 5.22 -0.82
C GLY A 145 -14.37 4.39 -1.39
N ILE A 146 -14.68 3.17 -1.83
CA ILE A 146 -13.74 2.26 -2.47
C ILE A 146 -13.89 2.37 -3.98
N THR A 147 -12.79 2.66 -4.65
CA THR A 147 -12.72 2.66 -6.11
C THR A 147 -11.80 1.55 -6.59
N SER A 148 -12.39 0.53 -7.22
CA SER A 148 -11.64 -0.61 -7.75
C SER A 148 -11.01 -0.35 -9.11
N ALA A 149 -9.87 -1.00 -9.32
CA ALA A 149 -9.26 -1.15 -10.63
C ALA A 149 -10.21 -1.94 -11.55
N VAL A 150 -10.34 -1.49 -12.80
CA VAL A 150 -11.21 -2.15 -13.79
C VAL A 150 -10.44 -3.06 -14.76
N ASP A 151 -9.11 -2.97 -14.77
CA ASP A 151 -8.23 -3.79 -15.61
C ASP A 151 -6.84 -3.98 -14.99
N ALA A 152 -6.02 -4.85 -15.61
CA ALA A 152 -4.67 -5.16 -15.18
C ALA A 152 -3.72 -3.95 -15.17
N LYS A 153 -3.99 -2.92 -15.97
CA LYS A 153 -3.18 -1.70 -16.00
C LYS A 153 -3.46 -0.85 -14.76
N GLU A 154 -4.72 -0.68 -14.40
CA GLU A 154 -5.11 0.00 -13.16
C GLU A 154 -4.63 -0.79 -11.93
N GLU A 155 -4.71 -2.12 -11.93
CA GLU A 155 -4.18 -2.95 -10.83
C GLU A 155 -2.67 -2.73 -10.62
N ALA A 156 -1.89 -2.68 -11.71
CA ALA A 156 -0.46 -2.39 -11.65
C ALA A 156 -0.16 -0.99 -11.12
N ILE A 157 -1.00 0.00 -11.46
CA ILE A 157 -0.87 1.36 -10.95
C ILE A 157 -1.16 1.42 -9.44
N VAL A 158 -2.19 0.72 -8.96
CA VAL A 158 -2.49 0.61 -7.52
C VAL A 158 -1.30 0.00 -6.78
N PHE A 159 -0.76 -1.10 -7.29
CA PHE A 159 0.43 -1.72 -6.71
C PHE A 159 1.64 -0.79 -6.71
N SER A 160 1.95 -0.15 -7.84
CA SER A 160 3.07 0.79 -7.94
C SER A 160 2.94 1.93 -6.93
N SER A 161 1.72 2.42 -6.70
CA SER A 161 1.45 3.48 -5.71
C SER A 161 1.76 3.01 -4.29
N PHE A 162 1.31 1.81 -3.92
CA PHE A 162 1.65 1.21 -2.62
C PHE A 162 3.15 0.94 -2.50
N TYR A 163 3.78 0.40 -3.55
CA TYR A 163 5.20 0.05 -3.53
C TYR A 163 6.09 1.28 -3.35
N SER A 164 5.77 2.40 -4.01
CA SER A 164 6.47 3.67 -3.79
C SER A 164 6.38 4.15 -2.34
N ILE A 165 5.22 3.97 -1.68
CA ILE A 165 5.06 4.29 -0.26
C ILE A 165 5.92 3.37 0.60
N LEU A 166 5.89 2.05 0.34
CA LEU A 166 6.70 1.07 1.05
C LEU A 166 8.20 1.42 0.96
N VAL A 167 8.71 1.75 -0.23
CA VAL A 167 10.11 2.16 -0.43
C VAL A 167 10.44 3.40 0.41
N ASN A 168 9.60 4.43 0.38
CA ASN A 168 9.82 5.65 1.16
C ASN A 168 9.80 5.37 2.67
N VAL A 169 8.83 4.58 3.14
CA VAL A 169 8.75 4.15 4.55
C VAL A 169 9.98 3.35 4.95
N ALA A 170 10.42 2.40 4.12
CA ALA A 170 11.61 1.60 4.38
C ALA A 170 12.86 2.50 4.50
N MET A 171 13.06 3.42 3.57
CA MET A 171 14.17 4.38 3.60
C MET A 171 14.14 5.28 4.83
N ASN A 172 12.96 5.76 5.25
CA ASN A 172 12.80 6.58 6.45
C ASN A 172 13.13 5.83 7.75
N ASN A 173 13.03 4.50 7.74
CA ASN A 173 13.46 3.64 8.86
C ASN A 173 14.88 3.08 8.67
N GLY A 174 15.63 3.62 7.70
CA GLY A 174 17.03 3.28 7.47
C GLY A 174 17.25 1.99 6.67
N PHE A 175 16.22 1.44 6.03
CA PHE A 175 16.32 0.27 5.15
C PHE A 175 16.63 0.68 3.69
N LYS A 176 17.19 -0.23 2.89
CA LYS A 176 17.36 0.01 1.44
C LYS A 176 16.05 -0.36 0.74
N GLY A 177 15.58 0.56 -0.11
CA GLY A 177 14.42 0.38 -0.98
C GLY A 177 14.70 -0.42 -2.25
#